data_AF-A0A9P0PG81-F1
#
_entry.id   AF-A0A9P0PG81-F1
#
_cell.length_a   1.000
_cell.length_b   1.000
_cell.length_c   1.000
_cell.angle_alpha   90.00
_cell.angle_beta   90.00
_cell.angle_gamma   90.00
#
_symmetry.space_group_name_H-M   'P 1'
#
loop_
_entity.id
_entity.type
_entity.pdbx_description
1 polymer ?
#
loop_
_entity_poly.entity_id
_entity_poly.type
_entity_poly.pdbx_seq_one_letter_code
_entity_poly.pdbx_strand_id
1 'polypeptide(L)'
;MSANDEKFGYNDKLSLYAEWYDHDVAFLNNFLVHYYPSDNTLDVFDLDLERLYLKRTIMDSLTYNYMYGANTIRVYGRQIKLIHYAYCETNDIVDKLAEIVTRIQNEGFRTNRMRMCILKFYEEVRGDSELAFLVEHIISGSIVALELVVLNAWRRWRDFMVLPLCSLSQQ
;
A
#
# COMPACT_ATOMS: atom_id res chain seq x y z
N MET A 1 -22.74 17.91 9.39
CA MET A 1 -22.08 17.44 8.17
C MET A 1 -20.58 17.62 8.33
N SER A 2 -19.87 16.52 8.56
CA SER A 2 -18.41 16.27 8.43
C SER A 2 -18.09 15.19 9.45
N ALA A 3 -17.41 14.10 9.19
CA ALA A 3 -17.03 13.38 7.99
C ALA A 3 -17.06 11.90 8.42
N ASN A 4 -17.04 10.96 7.48
CA ASN A 4 -17.09 9.53 7.74
C ASN A 4 -16.13 9.11 8.88
N ASP A 5 -16.68 8.62 10.00
CA ASP A 5 -15.93 7.92 11.04
C ASP A 5 -15.51 6.55 10.49
N GLU A 6 -14.46 6.53 9.67
CA GLU A 6 -13.69 5.31 9.43
C GLU A 6 -13.02 4.94 10.75
N LYS A 7 -13.57 3.91 11.42
CA LYS A 7 -13.02 3.40 12.68
C LYS A 7 -11.70 2.66 12.40
N PHE A 8 -10.59 3.38 12.44
CA PHE A 8 -9.25 2.79 12.45
C PHE A 8 -9.06 1.95 13.72
N GLY A 9 -8.55 0.72 13.55
CA GLY A 9 -8.19 -0.15 14.66
C GLY A 9 -7.01 0.42 15.46
N TYR A 10 -6.88 0.04 16.73
CA TYR A 10 -5.78 0.48 17.61
C TYR A 10 -4.38 0.14 17.05
N ASN A 11 -4.31 -0.86 16.17
CA ASN A 11 -3.06 -1.36 15.58
C ASN A 11 -2.83 -0.89 14.14
N ASP A 12 -3.74 -0.09 13.58
CA ASP A 12 -3.59 0.41 12.22
C ASP A 12 -2.50 1.48 12.21
N LYS A 13 -1.47 1.24 11.41
CA LYS A 13 -0.38 2.17 11.18
C LYS A 13 -0.22 2.41 9.69
N LEU A 14 -0.09 3.67 9.33
CA LEU A 14 0.24 4.10 7.98
C LEU A 14 1.75 4.35 7.91
N SER A 15 2.45 3.54 7.14
CA SER A 15 3.88 3.73 6.91
C SER A 15 4.09 4.53 5.63
N LEU A 16 4.97 5.52 5.64
CA LEU A 16 5.35 6.31 4.46
C LEU A 16 6.86 6.43 4.35
N TYR A 17 7.40 6.25 3.15
CA TYR A 17 8.77 6.64 2.84
C TYR A 17 8.86 8.15 2.72
N ALA A 18 9.89 8.70 3.32
CA ALA A 18 10.12 10.12 3.38
C ALA A 18 11.59 10.46 3.19
N GLU A 19 11.85 11.67 2.73
CA GLU A 19 13.17 12.20 2.46
C GLU A 19 13.31 13.54 3.19
N TRP A 20 14.47 13.74 3.80
CA TRP A 20 14.83 15.03 4.39
C TRP A 20 16.22 15.45 3.91
N TYR A 21 16.27 16.64 3.32
CA TYR A 21 17.52 17.24 2.88
C TYR A 21 18.12 18.07 4.03
N ASP A 22 19.29 17.65 4.50
CA ASP A 22 20.07 18.39 5.48
C ASP A 22 20.96 19.42 4.74
N HIS A 23 20.68 20.71 4.93
CA HIS A 23 21.45 21.79 4.33
C HIS A 23 22.85 21.93 4.92
N ASP A 24 23.05 21.53 6.18
CA ASP A 24 24.34 21.70 6.88
C ASP A 24 25.38 20.70 6.35
N VAL A 25 24.93 19.50 5.96
CA VAL A 25 25.78 18.40 5.49
C VAL A 25 25.61 18.15 3.97
N ALA A 26 24.66 18.84 3.32
CA ALA A 26 24.26 18.63 1.93
C ALA A 26 23.91 17.16 1.62
N PHE A 27 23.29 16.48 2.59
CA PHE A 27 22.99 15.05 2.54
C PHE A 27 21.47 14.80 2.54
N LEU A 28 21.03 13.81 1.76
CA LEU A 28 19.64 13.40 1.69
C LEU A 28 19.44 12.17 2.57
N ASN A 29 18.74 12.34 3.69
CA ASN A 29 18.43 11.25 4.60
C ASN A 29 17.10 10.60 4.22
N ASN A 30 17.09 9.27 4.20
CA ASN A 30 15.89 8.48 3.96
C ASN A 30 15.25 8.08 5.28
N PHE A 31 13.98 8.42 5.42
CA PHE A 31 13.18 8.16 6.61
C PHE A 31 11.99 7.25 6.28
N LEU A 32 11.59 6.48 7.28
CA LEU A 32 10.34 5.74 7.30
C LEU A 32 9.47 6.33 8.42
N VAL A 33 8.36 6.95 8.04
CA VAL A 33 7.42 7.60 8.96
C VAL A 33 6.27 6.64 9.23
N HIS A 34 6.00 6.27 10.49
CA HIS A 34 4.76 5.60 10.83
C HIS A 34 3.80 6.58 11.50
N TYR A 35 2.60 6.65 10.96
CA TYR A 35 1.51 7.48 11.46
C TYR A 35 0.39 6.60 11.98
N TYR A 36 -0.07 6.90 13.18
CA TYR A 36 -1.14 6.17 13.86
C TYR A 36 -2.38 7.06 13.90
N PRO A 37 -3.37 6.81 13.02
CA PRO A 37 -4.58 7.63 12.96
C PRO A 37 -5.44 7.53 14.24
N SER A 38 -5.27 6.46 15.03
CA SER A 38 -6.03 6.21 16.25
C SER A 38 -5.73 7.20 17.38
N ASP A 39 -4.46 7.59 17.55
CA ASP A 39 -3.99 8.50 18.59
C ASP A 39 -3.35 9.79 18.02
N ASN A 40 -3.39 9.97 16.69
CA ASN A 40 -2.73 11.06 15.97
C ASN A 40 -1.25 11.21 16.34
N THR A 41 -0.57 10.07 16.51
CA THR A 41 0.86 10.04 16.78
C THR A 41 1.66 9.68 15.54
N LEU A 42 2.92 10.10 15.52
CA LEU A 42 3.88 9.66 14.53
C LEU A 42 5.20 9.26 15.17
N ASP A 43 5.86 8.28 14.58
CA ASP A 43 7.26 7.95 14.80
C ASP A 43 8.04 8.11 13.48
N VAL A 44 9.36 8.28 13.59
CA VAL A 44 10.24 8.38 12.42
C VAL A 44 11.43 7.47 12.63
N PHE A 45 11.67 6.62 11.65
CA PHE A 45 12.79 5.68 11.62
C PHE A 45 13.79 6.10 10.55
N ASP A 46 15.07 6.08 10.90
CA ASP A 46 16.19 6.37 10.02
C ASP A 46 16.58 5.09 9.27
N LEU A 47 16.46 5.11 7.93
CA LEU A 47 16.80 3.96 7.09
C LEU A 47 18.29 3.88 6.83
N ASP A 48 19.00 5.01 6.82
CA ASP A 48 20.44 5.04 6.53
C ASP A 48 21.25 4.60 7.76
N LEU A 49 20.76 4.93 8.96
CA LEU A 49 21.40 4.57 10.23
C LEU A 49 20.73 3.38 10.95
N GLU A 50 19.68 2.80 10.36
CA GLU A 50 18.88 1.70 10.90
C GLU A 50 18.47 1.90 12.38
N ARG A 51 18.11 3.13 12.75
CA ARG A 51 17.78 3.49 14.13
C ARG A 51 16.57 4.40 14.20
N LEU A 52 15.89 4.36 15.33
CA LEU A 52 14.77 5.25 15.58
C LEU A 52 15.26 6.70 15.70
N TYR A 53 14.77 7.56 14.80
CA TYR A 53 15.11 8.98 14.74
C TYR A 53 14.24 9.80 15.69
N LEU A 54 12.92 9.53 15.64
CA LEU A 54 11.94 10.18 16.51
C LEU A 54 11.01 9.13 17.10
N LYS A 55 10.89 9.15 18.42
CA LYS A 55 9.96 8.28 19.15
C LYS A 55 8.53 8.77 18.95
N ARG A 56 7.57 7.84 19.04
CA ARG A 56 6.14 8.11 18.96
C ARG A 56 5.79 9.39 19.72
N THR A 57 5.34 10.39 18.97
CA THR A 57 5.03 11.74 19.45
C THR A 57 3.66 12.15 18.90
N ILE A 58 2.85 12.78 19.75
CA ILE A 58 1.57 13.38 19.35
C ILE A 58 1.85 14.65 18.54
N MET A 59 1.18 14.82 17.40
CA MET A 59 1.32 16.01 16.57
C MET A 59 -0.03 16.68 16.35
N ASP A 60 -0.34 17.68 17.17
CA ASP A 60 -1.62 18.40 17.11
C ASP A 60 -1.84 19.14 15.79
N SER A 61 -0.75 19.51 15.10
CA SER A 61 -0.78 20.26 13.83
C SER A 61 -0.91 19.38 12.60
N LEU A 62 -0.78 18.06 12.73
CA LEU A 62 -0.89 17.11 11.63
C LEU A 62 -2.24 16.40 11.72
N THR A 63 -2.89 16.26 10.57
CA THR A 63 -4.15 15.53 10.41
C THR A 63 -3.93 14.49 9.31
N TYR A 64 -4.68 13.39 9.35
CA TYR A 64 -4.65 12.32 8.34
C TYR A 64 -4.68 12.84 6.88
N ASN A 65 -5.43 13.91 6.61
CA ASN A 65 -5.52 14.53 5.28
C ASN A 65 -4.18 15.03 4.71
N TYR A 66 -3.17 15.26 5.55
CA TYR A 66 -1.82 15.66 5.12
C TYR A 66 -0.89 14.45 4.91
N MET A 67 -1.32 13.24 5.25
CA MET A 67 -0.49 12.03 5.20
C MET A 67 -0.66 11.29 3.86
N TYR A 68 -0.33 11.99 2.77
CA TYR A 68 -0.32 11.42 1.42
C TYR A 68 1.05 11.55 0.74
N GLY A 69 1.32 10.64 -0.20
CA GLY A 69 2.57 10.64 -0.98
C GLY A 69 2.74 11.93 -1.76
N ALA A 70 3.97 12.43 -1.83
CA ALA A 70 4.38 13.72 -2.38
C ALA A 70 4.05 14.98 -1.54
N ASN A 71 3.44 14.86 -0.36
CA ASN A 71 3.27 16.01 0.53
C ASN A 71 4.54 16.31 1.35
N THR A 72 4.70 17.54 1.85
CA THR A 72 5.78 17.91 2.78
C THR A 72 5.20 18.22 4.15
N ILE A 73 5.62 17.47 5.17
CA ILE A 73 5.19 17.66 6.55
C ILE A 73 6.28 18.36 7.35
N ARG A 74 5.88 19.11 8.38
CA ARG A 74 6.83 19.78 9.28
C ARG A 74 6.86 19.07 10.62
N VAL A 75 8.00 18.46 10.94
CA VAL A 75 8.24 17.71 12.18
C VAL A 75 9.33 18.42 12.97
N TYR A 76 9.02 18.93 14.16
CA TYR A 76 9.97 19.65 15.03
C TYR A 76 10.82 20.72 14.33
N GLY A 77 10.22 21.45 13.40
CA GLY A 77 10.89 22.52 12.65
C GLY A 77 11.56 22.07 11.36
N ARG A 78 11.80 20.78 11.14
CA ARG A 78 12.32 20.20 9.90
C ARG A 78 11.20 19.92 8.90
N GLN A 79 11.43 20.19 7.61
CA GLN A 79 10.50 19.88 6.53
C GLN A 79 10.85 18.52 5.93
N ILE A 80 10.04 17.51 6.20
CA ILE A 80 10.23 16.14 5.70
C ILE A 80 9.27 15.93 4.53
N LYS A 81 9.81 15.53 3.39
CA LYS A 81 9.02 15.26 2.18
C LYS A 81 8.59 13.80 2.18
N LEU A 82 7.29 13.55 2.22
CA LEU A 82 6.70 12.23 2.03
C LEU A 82 6.79 11.89 0.54
N ILE A 83 7.40 10.77 0.19
CA ILE A 83 7.60 10.36 -1.20
C ILE A 83 6.45 9.47 -1.63
N HIS A 84 6.29 8.34 -0.96
CA HIS A 84 5.25 7.36 -1.25
C HIS A 84 4.92 6.54 -0.01
N TYR A 85 3.78 5.85 -0.03
CA TYR A 85 3.41 4.91 1.01
C TYR A 85 4.45 3.79 1.10
N ALA A 86 4.92 3.54 2.32
CA ALA A 86 5.69 2.37 2.65
C ALA A 86 4.70 1.26 2.96
N TYR A 87 4.88 0.11 2.30
CA TYR A 87 3.96 -1.00 2.47
C TYR A 87 3.89 -1.41 3.95
N CYS A 88 2.68 -1.36 4.49
CA CYS A 88 2.33 -1.90 5.79
C CYS A 88 1.90 -3.34 5.53
N GLU A 89 2.68 -4.31 6.01
CA GLU A 89 2.25 -5.70 6.11
C GLU A 89 1.09 -5.78 7.10
N THR A 90 -0.13 -5.54 6.63
CA THR A 90 -1.29 -6.16 7.26
C THR A 90 -1.17 -7.64 6.94
N ASN A 91 -0.65 -8.42 7.90
CA ASN A 91 -0.46 -9.87 7.80
C ASN A 91 -1.68 -10.59 7.19
N ASP A 92 -2.89 -10.10 7.46
CA ASP A 92 -4.13 -10.62 6.90
C ASP A 92 -4.18 -10.65 5.36
N ILE A 93 -3.58 -9.65 4.68
CA ILE A 93 -3.53 -9.62 3.22
C ILE A 93 -2.48 -10.60 2.72
N VAL A 94 -1.33 -10.69 3.40
CA VAL A 94 -0.24 -11.62 3.05
C VAL A 94 -0.71 -13.06 3.22
N ASP A 95 -1.43 -13.38 4.28
CA ASP A 95 -1.98 -14.71 4.55
C ASP A 95 -3.04 -15.10 3.50
N LYS A 96 -3.94 -14.18 3.16
CA LYS A 96 -4.93 -14.40 2.07
C LYS A 96 -4.26 -14.54 0.72
N LEU A 97 -3.21 -13.76 0.44
CA LEU A 97 -2.42 -13.89 -0.78
C LEU A 97 -1.69 -15.24 -0.82
N ALA A 98 -1.15 -15.71 0.31
CA ALA A 98 -0.51 -17.00 0.41
C ALA A 98 -1.49 -18.14 0.12
N GLU A 99 -2.73 -18.06 0.63
CA GLU A 99 -3.79 -19.02 0.31
C GLU A 99 -4.11 -19.02 -1.20
N ILE A 100 -4.29 -17.85 -1.80
CA ILE A 100 -4.59 -17.72 -3.24
C ILE A 100 -3.45 -18.29 -4.09
N VAL A 101 -2.20 -17.93 -3.79
CA VAL A 101 -1.02 -18.42 -4.51
C VAL A 101 -0.88 -19.93 -4.36
N THR A 102 -1.11 -20.47 -3.17
CA THR A 102 -1.09 -21.92 -2.91
C THR A 102 -2.16 -22.64 -3.74
N ARG A 103 -3.36 -22.07 -3.82
CA ARG A 103 -4.44 -22.62 -4.66
C ARG A 103 -4.08 -22.64 -6.14
N ILE A 104 -3.46 -21.56 -6.64
CA ILE A 104 -2.98 -21.47 -8.03
C ILE A 104 -1.90 -22.52 -8.31
N GLN A 105 -0.97 -22.73 -7.37
CA GLN A 105 0.07 -23.75 -7.50
C GLN A 105 -0.50 -25.17 -7.49
N ASN A 106 -1.51 -25.45 -6.65
CA ASN A 106 -2.18 -26.75 -6.60
C ASN A 106 -2.89 -27.12 -7.91
N GLU A 107 -3.39 -26.12 -8.64
CA GLU A 107 -3.99 -26.30 -9.98
C GLU A 107 -2.92 -26.52 -11.09
N GLY A 108 -1.63 -26.53 -10.74
CA GLY A 108 -0.52 -26.80 -11.65
C GLY A 108 -0.05 -25.60 -12.46
N PHE A 109 -0.39 -24.37 -12.03
CA PHE A 109 0.21 -23.16 -12.59
C PHE A 109 1.59 -22.94 -11.96
N ARG A 110 2.61 -22.73 -12.78
CA ARG A 110 3.94 -22.34 -12.28
C ARG A 110 4.03 -20.82 -12.16
N THR A 111 4.29 -20.35 -10.96
CA THR A 111 4.61 -18.94 -10.72
C THR A 111 6.08 -18.69 -11.05
N ASN A 112 6.35 -17.87 -12.06
CA ASN A 112 7.72 -17.55 -12.48
C ASN A 112 8.25 -16.30 -11.78
N ARG A 113 7.38 -15.28 -11.64
CA ARG A 113 7.70 -14.00 -10.99
C ARG A 113 6.48 -13.49 -10.24
N MET A 114 6.71 -12.96 -9.05
CA MET A 114 5.69 -12.29 -8.23
C MET A 114 6.30 -11.00 -7.71
N ARG A 115 5.60 -9.88 -7.86
CA ARG A 115 6.04 -8.56 -7.36
C ARG A 115 4.86 -7.78 -6.80
N MET A 116 5.03 -7.21 -5.61
CA MET A 116 4.12 -6.20 -5.08
C MET A 116 4.47 -4.84 -5.71
N CYS A 117 3.48 -4.17 -6.28
CA CYS A 117 3.66 -2.93 -7.01
C CYS A 117 2.51 -1.95 -6.74
N ILE A 118 2.79 -0.67 -6.91
CA ILE A 118 1.77 0.38 -6.97
C ILE A 118 1.54 0.68 -8.45
N LEU A 119 0.30 0.59 -8.92
CA LEU A 119 0.01 0.89 -10.34
C LEU A 119 0.13 2.39 -10.59
N LYS A 120 1.10 2.80 -11.40
CA LYS A 120 1.21 4.17 -11.94
C LYS A 120 0.79 4.30 -13.40
N PHE A 121 0.45 3.18 -14.06
CA PHE A 121 0.34 3.07 -15.52
C PHE A 121 -1.02 3.54 -16.09
N TYR A 122 -1.96 3.99 -15.26
CA TYR A 122 -3.37 4.12 -15.67
C TYR A 122 -3.77 5.48 -16.25
N GLU A 123 -2.85 6.44 -16.38
CA GLU A 123 -3.14 7.72 -17.02
C GLU A 123 -3.61 7.57 -18.49
N GLU A 124 -3.20 6.50 -19.18
CA GLU A 124 -3.59 6.22 -20.57
C GLU A 124 -5.01 5.63 -20.72
N VAL A 125 -5.54 4.97 -19.69
CA VAL A 125 -6.85 4.26 -19.74
C VAL A 125 -7.98 5.12 -19.16
N ARG A 126 -7.66 6.31 -18.64
CA ARG A 126 -8.60 7.29 -18.08
C ARG A 126 -9.67 7.82 -19.07
N GLY A 127 -9.56 7.47 -20.34
CA GLY A 127 -10.54 7.79 -21.38
C GLY A 127 -11.87 7.04 -21.26
N ASP A 128 -11.92 5.95 -20.49
CA ASP A 128 -13.13 5.13 -20.32
C ASP A 128 -13.79 5.39 -18.96
N SER A 129 -14.91 6.12 -18.96
CA SER A 129 -15.57 6.63 -17.75
C SER A 129 -16.15 5.53 -16.84
N GLU A 130 -16.43 4.34 -17.38
CA GLU A 130 -17.01 3.24 -16.58
C GLU A 130 -15.99 2.55 -15.68
N LEU A 131 -14.71 2.57 -16.04
CA LEU A 131 -13.64 1.91 -15.28
C LEU A 131 -13.01 2.81 -14.23
N ALA A 132 -13.24 4.13 -14.29
CA ALA A 132 -12.61 5.12 -13.41
C ALA A 132 -12.79 4.79 -11.90
N PHE A 133 -13.96 4.30 -11.51
CA PHE A 133 -14.24 3.92 -10.12
C PHE A 133 -13.46 2.68 -9.67
N LEU A 134 -13.38 1.65 -10.52
CA LEU A 134 -12.59 0.44 -10.24
C LEU A 134 -11.10 0.79 -10.15
N VAL A 135 -10.66 1.71 -10.99
CA VAL A 135 -9.28 2.17 -11.07
C VAL A 135 -8.86 2.91 -9.81
N GLU A 136 -9.70 3.82 -9.32
CA GLU A 136 -9.45 4.51 -8.04
C GLU A 136 -9.35 3.52 -6.87
N HIS A 137 -10.19 2.47 -6.89
CA HIS A 137 -10.15 1.40 -5.89
C HIS A 137 -8.92 0.48 -6.02
N ILE A 138 -8.44 0.24 -7.24
CA ILE A 138 -7.26 -0.59 -7.48
C ILE A 138 -5.99 0.17 -7.09
N ILE A 139 -5.92 1.48 -7.39
CA ILE A 139 -4.75 2.32 -7.10
C ILE A 139 -4.61 2.61 -5.60
N SER A 140 -5.72 2.63 -4.84
CA SER A 140 -5.67 2.81 -3.38
C SER A 140 -5.14 1.58 -2.64
N GLY A 141 -5.19 0.40 -3.27
CA GLY A 141 -4.79 -0.88 -2.69
C GLY A 141 -3.35 -1.30 -3.01
N SER A 142 -2.86 -2.27 -2.24
CA SER A 142 -1.61 -2.97 -2.58
C SER A 142 -1.87 -4.00 -3.67
N ILE A 143 -1.13 -3.94 -4.78
CA ILE A 143 -1.37 -4.79 -5.95
C ILE A 143 -0.21 -5.76 -6.12
N VAL A 144 -0.52 -7.05 -6.22
CA VAL A 144 0.47 -8.06 -6.57
C VAL A 144 0.35 -8.39 -8.05
N ALA A 145 1.44 -8.21 -8.79
CA ALA A 145 1.60 -8.72 -10.14
C ALA A 145 2.19 -10.15 -10.11
N LEU A 146 1.54 -11.07 -10.83
CA LEU A 146 1.90 -12.49 -10.87
C LEU A 146 2.10 -12.96 -12.32
N GLU A 147 3.25 -13.55 -12.61
CA GLU A 147 3.55 -14.19 -13.89
C GLU A 147 3.29 -15.69 -13.80
N LEU A 148 2.26 -16.14 -14.51
CA LEU A 148 1.81 -17.54 -14.52
C LEU A 148 2.19 -18.24 -15.82
N VAL A 149 2.82 -19.40 -15.69
CA VAL A 149 3.25 -20.23 -16.81
C VAL A 149 2.55 -21.57 -16.73
N VAL A 150 1.72 -21.88 -17.73
CA VAL A 150 1.06 -23.18 -17.89
C VAL A 150 0.62 -23.38 -19.35
N LEU A 151 0.47 -24.63 -19.78
CA LEU A 151 -0.10 -24.94 -21.10
C LEU A 151 -1.54 -24.42 -21.17
N ASN A 152 -1.86 -23.67 -22.24
CA ASN A 152 -3.16 -23.00 -22.40
C ASN A 152 -3.51 -22.04 -21.25
N ALA A 153 -2.52 -21.29 -20.74
CA ALA A 153 -2.63 -20.40 -19.59
C ALA A 153 -3.91 -19.57 -19.54
N TRP A 154 -4.25 -18.87 -20.62
CA TRP A 154 -5.46 -18.07 -20.69
C TRP A 154 -6.74 -18.87 -20.45
N ARG A 155 -6.91 -20.01 -21.12
CA ARG A 155 -8.13 -20.83 -21.01
C ARG A 155 -8.26 -21.39 -19.59
N ARG A 156 -7.17 -21.98 -19.06
CA ARG A 156 -7.15 -22.54 -17.71
C ARG A 156 -7.37 -21.48 -16.64
N TRP A 157 -6.79 -20.30 -16.81
CA TRP A 157 -6.97 -19.18 -15.88
C TRP A 157 -8.40 -18.66 -15.88
N ARG A 158 -9.00 -18.50 -17.07
CA ARG A 158 -10.40 -18.09 -17.19
C ARG A 158 -11.34 -19.11 -16.55
N ASP A 159 -11.13 -20.39 -16.79
CA ASP A 159 -11.96 -21.44 -16.19
C ASP A 159 -11.80 -21.44 -14.65
N PHE A 160 -10.56 -21.29 -14.16
CA PHE A 160 -10.25 -21.15 -12.72
C PHE A 160 -10.93 -19.94 -12.07
N MET A 161 -10.94 -18.77 -12.71
CA MET A 161 -11.58 -17.56 -12.17
C MET A 161 -13.10 -17.57 -12.26
N VAL A 162 -13.70 -18.36 -13.16
CA VAL A 162 -15.17 -18.47 -13.33
C VAL A 162 -15.80 -19.47 -12.35
N LEU A 163 -15.04 -20.47 -11.89
CA LEU A 163 -15.51 -21.47 -10.93
C LEU A 163 -16.13 -20.94 -9.62
N PRO A 164 -15.78 -19.75 -9.06
CA PRO A 164 -16.42 -19.24 -7.85
C PRO A 164 -17.81 -18.60 -8.08
N LEU A 165 -18.18 -18.23 -9.31
CA LEU A 165 -19.42 -17.47 -9.55
C LEU A 165 -20.66 -18.37 -9.72
N CYS A 166 -20.50 -19.66 -10.03
CA CYS A 166 -21.62 -20.59 -10.20
C CYS A 166 -22.01 -21.38 -8.94
N SER A 167 -21.22 -21.35 -7.86
CA SER A 167 -21.53 -22.12 -6.64
C SER A 167 -22.30 -21.34 -5.57
N LEU A 168 -22.59 -20.04 -5.79
CA LEU A 168 -23.30 -19.18 -4.84
C LEU A 168 -24.75 -18.85 -5.24
N SER A 169 -25.29 -19.46 -6.29
CA SER A 169 -26.69 -19.29 -6.71
C SER A 169 -27.58 -20.49 -6.37
N GLN A 170 -27.18 -21.33 -5.42
CA GLN A 170 -28.03 -22.36 -4.80
C GLN A 170 -27.66 -22.54 -3.32
N GLN A 171 -28.02 -21.57 -2.48
CA GLN A 171 -28.46 -21.80 -1.10
C GLN A 171 -29.24 -20.59 -0.60
#